data_AF-A0A2W4ZKF9-F1
#
_entry.id   AF-A0A2W4ZKF9-F1
#
_cell.length_a   1.000
_cell.length_b   1.000
_cell.length_c   1.000
_cell.angle_alpha   90.00
_cell.angle_beta   90.00
_cell.angle_gamma   90.00
#
_symmetry.space_group_name_H-M   'P 1'
#
loop_
_entity.id
_entity.type
_entity.pdbx_description
1 polymer ?
#
loop_
_entity_poly.entity_id
_entity_poly.type
_entity_poly.pdbx_seq_one_letter_code
_entity_poly.pdbx_strand_id
1 'polypeptide(L)'
;MMVTFLARPSESSLPVPPRKPDTAALILAQQHARADLAAKSSEEDGIAAYVSPLAGGQMAIYRDIFRLQAAGLNDQADTLIRTLKDKSLMGHVLAQRYLHHSYKAQFAELKNWLQSYADHPDADRIAKLASARAPQGQRVDLPETSYTAARIEELSEPGMAGRIYKPALKRTDDQNADATAMIASIRRSIQI
;
A
#
# COMPACT_ATOMS: atom_id res chain seq x y z
N MET A 1 35.41 -47.69 -31.37
CA MET A 1 33.99 -47.29 -31.33
C MET A 1 33.95 -45.85 -30.82
N MET A 2 34.01 -44.87 -31.74
CA MET A 2 34.12 -43.45 -31.40
C MET A 2 32.75 -42.78 -31.53
N VAL A 3 32.28 -42.17 -30.44
CA VAL A 3 31.05 -41.37 -30.44
C VAL A 3 31.45 -39.93 -30.76
N THR A 4 31.13 -39.52 -31.98
CA THR A 4 31.33 -38.15 -32.49
C THR A 4 30.37 -37.19 -31.79
N PHE A 5 30.93 -36.15 -31.17
CA PHE A 5 30.20 -35.00 -30.66
C PHE A 5 29.60 -34.21 -31.84
N LEU A 6 28.28 -34.21 -31.98
CA LEU A 6 27.58 -33.27 -32.86
C LEU A 6 27.27 -32.00 -32.05
N ALA A 7 28.05 -30.95 -32.31
CA ALA A 7 27.69 -29.58 -31.97
C ALA A 7 26.32 -29.26 -32.62
N ARG A 8 25.34 -28.86 -31.80
CA ARG A 8 24.05 -28.32 -32.29
C ARG A 8 24.05 -26.81 -32.08
N PRO A 9 23.66 -26.02 -33.10
CA PRO A 9 23.89 -24.59 -33.15
C PRO A 9 22.97 -23.81 -32.19
N SER A 10 23.52 -22.71 -31.70
CA SER A 10 22.82 -21.58 -31.11
C SER A 10 21.69 -21.12 -32.03
N GLU A 11 20.48 -20.95 -31.52
CA GLU A 11 19.54 -19.92 -32.02
C GLU A 11 18.39 -19.71 -31.03
N SER A 12 18.62 -18.76 -30.13
CA SER A 12 17.60 -17.94 -29.49
C SER A 12 16.84 -17.16 -30.58
N SER A 13 15.56 -17.45 -30.81
CA SER A 13 14.73 -16.57 -31.65
C SER A 13 13.26 -16.66 -31.27
N LEU A 14 12.85 -15.73 -30.40
CA LEU A 14 11.45 -15.30 -30.37
C LEU A 14 11.14 -14.71 -31.75
N PRO A 15 10.02 -15.06 -32.42
CA PRO A 15 9.71 -14.46 -33.71
C PRO A 15 9.55 -12.95 -33.54
N VAL A 16 10.52 -12.21 -34.06
CA VAL A 16 10.48 -10.75 -34.17
C VAL A 16 9.41 -10.41 -35.20
N PRO A 17 8.55 -9.41 -34.96
CA PRO A 17 7.60 -8.95 -35.96
C PRO A 17 8.31 -8.69 -37.30
N PRO A 18 7.73 -9.09 -38.46
CA PRO A 18 8.42 -9.13 -39.76
C PRO A 18 8.87 -7.76 -40.27
N ARG A 19 8.36 -6.68 -39.69
CA ARG A 19 8.95 -5.35 -39.73
C ARG A 19 8.98 -4.82 -38.31
N LYS A 20 10.15 -4.35 -37.87
CA LYS A 20 10.24 -3.57 -36.63
C LYS A 20 9.28 -2.38 -36.78
N PRO A 21 8.39 -2.10 -35.82
CA PRO A 21 7.68 -0.83 -35.81
C PRO A 21 8.74 0.27 -35.85
N ASP A 22 8.55 1.29 -36.69
CA ASP A 22 9.50 2.38 -36.79
C ASP A 22 9.59 3.06 -35.41
N THR A 23 10.65 2.72 -34.67
CA THR A 23 10.84 3.18 -33.31
C THR A 23 11.10 4.68 -33.30
N ALA A 24 11.65 5.24 -34.39
CA ALA A 24 11.79 6.67 -34.54
C ALA A 24 10.42 7.34 -34.74
N ALA A 25 9.54 6.77 -35.56
CA ALA A 25 8.18 7.27 -35.72
C ALA A 25 7.35 7.16 -34.43
N LEU A 26 7.51 6.09 -33.65
CA LEU A 26 6.86 5.94 -32.34
C LEU A 26 7.41 6.93 -31.31
N ILE A 27 8.73 7.14 -31.26
CA ILE A 27 9.34 8.13 -30.36
C ILE A 27 8.93 9.55 -30.77
N LEU A 28 8.88 9.85 -32.07
CA LEU A 28 8.47 11.14 -32.60
C LEU A 28 6.97 11.40 -32.38
N ALA A 29 6.12 10.39 -32.61
CA ALA A 29 4.69 10.45 -32.27
C ALA A 29 4.47 10.60 -30.76
N GLN A 30 5.28 9.93 -29.93
CA GLN A 30 5.26 10.09 -28.46
C GLN A 30 5.70 11.50 -28.05
N GLN A 31 6.68 12.08 -28.74
CA GLN A 31 7.18 13.44 -28.48
C GLN A 31 6.16 14.50 -28.91
N HIS A 32 5.52 14.35 -30.07
CA HIS A 32 4.45 15.25 -30.53
C HIS A 32 3.18 15.11 -29.68
N ALA A 33 2.76 13.89 -29.33
CA ALA A 33 1.66 13.69 -28.39
C ALA A 33 1.98 14.29 -27.01
N ARG A 34 3.23 14.20 -26.54
CA ARG A 34 3.68 14.89 -25.32
C ARG A 34 3.67 16.41 -25.46
N ALA A 35 4.02 16.95 -26.62
CA ALA A 35 3.97 18.38 -26.89
C ALA A 35 2.53 18.90 -26.94
N ASP A 36 1.60 18.14 -27.53
CA ASP A 36 0.17 18.45 -27.54
C ASP A 36 -0.47 18.32 -26.14
N LEU A 37 -0.07 17.33 -25.35
CA LEU A 37 -0.47 17.24 -23.93
C LEU A 37 0.13 18.36 -23.08
N ALA A 38 1.38 18.77 -23.35
CA ALA A 38 2.02 19.88 -22.66
C ALA A 38 1.37 21.22 -23.03
N ALA A 39 1.03 21.44 -24.30
CA ALA A 39 0.31 22.62 -24.76
C ALA A 39 -1.12 22.67 -24.17
N LYS A 40 -1.83 21.54 -24.12
CA LYS A 40 -3.14 21.43 -23.45
C LYS A 40 -3.08 21.62 -21.94
N SER A 41 -1.99 21.20 -21.29
CA SER A 41 -1.82 21.40 -19.83
C SER A 41 -1.65 22.86 -19.41
N SER A 42 -1.30 23.74 -20.35
CA SER A 42 -1.24 25.19 -20.14
C SER A 42 -2.56 25.93 -20.38
N GLU A 43 -3.58 25.26 -20.95
CA GLU A 43 -4.91 25.85 -21.22
C GLU A 43 -6.00 25.33 -20.27
N GLU A 44 -5.73 24.29 -19.48
CA GLU A 44 -6.59 23.89 -18.35
C GLU A 44 -6.24 24.69 -17.09
N ASP A 45 -6.60 25.97 -17.11
CA ASP A 45 -6.74 26.82 -15.93
C ASP A 45 -7.68 26.15 -14.93
N GLY A 46 -7.15 25.59 -13.84
CA GLY A 46 -7.97 25.21 -12.69
C GLY A 46 -7.54 24.03 -11.82
N ILE A 47 -6.42 23.36 -12.08
CA ILE A 47 -5.93 22.37 -11.11
C ILE A 47 -5.17 23.14 -10.03
N ALA A 48 -5.88 23.58 -8.99
CA ALA A 48 -5.29 24.13 -7.78
C ALA A 48 -4.09 23.25 -7.39
N ALA A 49 -2.90 23.87 -7.26
CA ALA A 49 -1.67 23.17 -6.94
C ALA A 49 -1.94 22.19 -5.79
N TYR A 50 -1.62 20.90 -5.98
CA TYR A 50 -1.91 19.85 -5.00
C TYR A 50 -1.31 20.23 -3.65
N VAL A 51 -2.15 20.72 -2.73
CA VAL A 51 -1.79 20.91 -1.34
C VAL A 51 -1.98 19.55 -0.70
N SER A 52 -0.88 18.91 -0.32
CA SER A 52 -0.97 17.64 0.40
C SER A 52 -1.90 17.81 1.60
N PRO A 53 -2.85 16.90 1.86
CA PRO A 53 -3.65 16.93 3.08
C PRO A 53 -2.77 16.73 4.34
N LEU A 54 -1.51 16.30 4.15
CA LEU A 54 -0.49 16.20 5.20
C LEU A 54 0.26 17.53 5.41
N ALA A 55 0.02 18.56 4.59
CA ALA A 55 0.61 19.88 4.73
C ALA A 55 -0.24 20.72 5.70
N GLY A 56 0.36 21.18 6.80
CA GLY A 56 -0.28 22.10 7.74
C GLY A 56 0.19 21.92 9.18
N GLY A 57 -0.09 22.92 10.02
CA GLY A 57 0.30 22.91 11.44
C GLY A 57 -0.34 21.76 12.24
N GLN A 58 -1.57 21.35 11.91
CA GLN A 58 -2.24 20.23 12.60
C GLN A 58 -1.56 18.88 12.32
N MET A 59 -1.11 18.66 11.07
CA MET A 59 -0.45 17.41 10.68
C MET A 59 0.93 17.27 11.31
N ALA A 60 1.65 18.38 11.52
CA ALA A 60 2.89 18.37 12.30
C ALA A 60 2.65 17.91 13.75
N ILE A 61 1.60 18.42 14.39
CA ILE A 61 1.22 18.00 15.75
C ILE A 61 0.87 16.51 15.79
N TYR A 62 0.10 16.01 14.83
CA TYR A 62 -0.23 14.59 14.74
C TYR A 62 1.02 13.72 14.60
N ARG A 63 1.96 14.08 13.71
CA ARG A 63 3.22 13.36 13.55
C ARG A 63 3.99 13.27 14.87
N ASP A 64 4.03 14.38 15.62
CA ASP A 64 4.72 14.42 16.92
C ASP A 64 3.99 13.55 17.96
N ILE A 65 2.66 13.54 17.98
CA ILE A 65 1.85 12.65 18.82
C ILE A 65 2.17 11.19 18.54
N PHE A 66 2.14 10.76 17.27
CA PHE A 66 2.43 9.38 16.88
C PHE A 66 3.85 8.96 17.30
N ARG A 67 4.82 9.86 17.17
CA ARG A 67 6.22 9.61 17.57
C ARG A 67 6.36 9.48 19.09
N LEU A 68 5.71 10.37 19.86
CA LEU A 68 5.72 10.33 21.32
C LEU A 68 5.06 9.06 21.85
N GLN A 69 3.91 8.67 21.29
CA GLN A 69 3.23 7.43 21.66
C GLN A 69 4.05 6.18 21.30
N ALA A 70 4.72 6.17 20.14
CA ALA A 70 5.65 5.09 19.78
C ALA A 70 6.83 4.97 20.76
N ALA A 71 7.27 6.08 21.35
CA ALA A 71 8.28 6.10 22.41
C ALA A 71 7.71 5.79 23.81
N GLY A 72 6.40 5.57 23.95
CA GLY A 72 5.73 5.36 25.24
C GLY A 72 5.53 6.64 26.08
N LEU A 73 5.84 7.82 25.53
CA LEU A 73 5.73 9.13 26.19
C LEU A 73 4.29 9.66 26.10
N ASN A 74 3.35 8.94 26.71
CA ASN A 74 1.91 9.21 26.59
C ASN A 74 1.48 10.58 27.16
N ASP A 75 2.08 11.03 28.26
CA ASP A 75 1.72 12.31 28.89
C ASP A 75 2.07 13.52 28.00
N GLN A 76 3.20 13.44 27.30
CA GLN A 76 3.61 14.46 26.34
C GLN A 76 2.68 14.46 25.12
N ALA A 77 2.30 13.27 24.65
CA ALA A 77 1.32 13.13 23.58
C ALA A 77 -0.05 13.72 23.99
N ASP A 78 -0.50 13.50 25.22
CA ASP A 78 -1.77 14.07 25.73
C ASP A 78 -1.75 15.59 25.79
N THR A 79 -0.60 16.18 26.10
CA THR A 79 -0.43 17.63 26.06
C THR A 79 -0.63 18.18 24.65
N LEU A 80 -0.05 17.51 23.64
CA LEU A 80 -0.24 17.89 22.24
C LEU A 80 -1.68 17.65 21.76
N ILE A 81 -2.30 16.55 22.18
CA ILE A 81 -3.69 16.22 21.83
C ILE A 81 -4.66 17.33 22.25
N ARG A 82 -4.42 17.98 23.41
CA ARG A 82 -5.24 19.11 23.88
C ARG A 82 -5.17 20.34 22.99
N THR A 83 -4.09 20.49 22.22
CA THR A 83 -3.89 21.62 21.29
C THR A 83 -4.49 21.40 19.90
N LEU A 84 -4.91 20.16 19.61
CA LEU A 84 -5.53 19.83 18.32
C LEU A 84 -6.90 20.49 18.17
N LYS A 85 -7.11 21.11 17.03
CA LYS A 85 -8.39 21.68 16.60
C LYS A 85 -9.17 20.68 15.76
N ASP A 86 -8.49 20.01 14.83
CA ASP A 86 -9.05 18.91 14.07
C ASP A 86 -8.84 17.59 14.84
N LYS A 87 -9.91 16.79 14.96
CA LYS A 87 -9.91 15.49 15.64
C LYS A 87 -10.17 14.32 14.69
N SER A 88 -10.15 14.57 13.38
CA SER A 88 -10.38 13.56 12.32
C SER A 88 -9.50 12.31 12.49
N LEU A 89 -8.22 12.48 12.86
CA LEU A 89 -7.28 11.35 13.02
C LEU A 89 -7.26 10.74 14.43
N MET A 90 -8.15 11.17 15.33
CA MET A 90 -8.12 10.71 16.72
C MET A 90 -8.37 9.21 16.86
N GLY A 91 -9.17 8.61 15.97
CA GLY A 91 -9.39 7.17 15.94
C GLY A 91 -8.09 6.38 15.79
N HIS A 92 -7.19 6.84 14.91
CA HIS A 92 -5.87 6.22 14.70
C HIS A 92 -4.91 6.45 15.87
N VAL A 93 -4.92 7.65 16.46
CA VAL A 93 -4.10 7.96 17.64
C VAL A 93 -4.46 7.04 18.81
N LEU A 94 -5.76 6.90 19.08
CA LEU A 94 -6.23 6.01 20.15
C LEU A 94 -5.94 4.54 19.84
N ALA A 95 -6.10 4.12 18.59
CA ALA A 95 -5.78 2.76 18.18
C ALA A 95 -4.30 2.42 18.41
N GLN A 96 -3.38 3.31 18.04
CA GLN A 96 -1.95 3.14 18.31
C GLN A 96 -1.70 2.97 19.80
N ARG A 97 -2.26 3.86 20.63
CA ARG A 97 -2.11 3.79 22.10
C ARG A 97 -2.63 2.47 22.67
N TYR A 98 -3.84 2.06 22.30
CA TYR A 98 -4.47 0.87 22.89
C TYR A 98 -3.81 -0.44 22.47
N LEU A 99 -3.22 -0.48 21.28
CA LEU A 99 -2.50 -1.64 20.76
C LEU A 99 -1.02 -1.67 21.19
N HIS A 100 -0.52 -0.59 21.81
CA HIS A 100 0.87 -0.52 22.27
C HIS A 100 1.12 -1.41 23.49
N HIS A 101 2.31 -2.01 23.58
CA HIS A 101 2.62 -2.96 24.65
C HIS A 101 2.67 -2.32 26.05
N SER A 102 3.10 -1.05 26.13
CA SER A 102 3.26 -0.32 27.39
C SER A 102 1.94 0.18 27.99
N TYR A 103 0.89 0.32 27.17
CA TYR A 103 -0.41 0.79 27.64
C TYR A 103 -1.38 -0.38 27.79
N LYS A 104 -2.04 -0.47 28.95
CA LYS A 104 -3.01 -1.54 29.23
C LYS A 104 -4.43 -1.00 29.15
N ALA A 105 -4.93 -0.87 27.92
CA ALA A 105 -6.30 -0.43 27.67
C ALA A 105 -7.36 -1.27 28.41
N GLN A 106 -8.26 -0.64 29.13
CA GLN A 106 -9.35 -1.33 29.80
C GLN A 106 -10.44 -1.74 28.82
N PHE A 107 -11.23 -2.75 29.19
CA PHE A 107 -12.36 -3.20 28.38
C PHE A 107 -13.32 -2.05 27.99
N ALA A 108 -13.62 -1.15 28.94
CA ALA A 108 -14.48 0.00 28.71
C ALA A 108 -13.93 0.98 27.65
N GLU A 109 -12.62 1.25 27.66
CA GLU A 109 -11.97 2.11 26.66
C GLU A 109 -12.05 1.50 25.26
N LEU A 110 -11.79 0.20 25.15
CA LEU A 110 -11.85 -0.53 23.88
C LEU A 110 -13.28 -0.56 23.33
N LYS A 111 -14.28 -0.80 24.20
CA LYS A 111 -15.69 -0.76 23.83
C LYS A 111 -16.09 0.64 23.32
N ASN A 112 -15.72 1.68 24.04
CA ASN A 112 -16.04 3.07 23.66
C ASN A 112 -15.37 3.47 22.34
N TRP A 113 -14.14 3.01 22.11
CA TRP A 113 -13.45 3.23 20.84
C TRP A 113 -14.19 2.55 19.68
N LEU A 114 -14.60 1.29 19.86
CA LEU A 114 -15.33 0.57 18.82
C LEU A 114 -16.68 1.22 18.50
N GLN A 115 -17.36 1.80 19.48
CA GLN A 115 -18.61 2.53 19.22
C GLN A 115 -18.42 3.74 18.28
N SER A 116 -17.24 4.35 18.30
CA SER A 116 -16.95 5.56 17.51
C SER A 116 -16.19 5.26 16.22
N TYR A 117 -15.45 4.14 16.15
CA TYR A 117 -14.44 3.86 15.12
C TYR A 117 -14.49 2.39 14.63
N ALA A 118 -15.65 1.73 14.65
CA ALA A 118 -15.81 0.34 14.19
C ALA A 118 -15.48 0.13 12.70
N ASP A 119 -15.45 1.20 11.92
CA ASP A 119 -15.12 1.26 10.50
C ASP A 119 -13.61 1.45 10.23
N HIS A 120 -12.79 1.60 11.28
CA HIS A 120 -11.34 1.74 11.12
C HIS A 120 -10.65 0.40 10.79
N PRO A 121 -9.50 0.44 10.09
CA PRO A 121 -8.70 -0.75 9.79
C PRO A 121 -8.27 -1.54 11.02
N ASP A 122 -8.16 -0.87 12.17
CA ASP A 122 -7.72 -1.45 13.43
C ASP A 122 -8.86 -2.04 14.26
N ALA A 123 -10.12 -1.89 13.81
CA ALA A 123 -11.29 -2.26 14.58
C ALA A 123 -11.33 -3.75 14.91
N ASP A 124 -10.99 -4.62 13.96
CA ASP A 124 -10.91 -6.06 14.20
C ASP A 124 -9.91 -6.43 15.30
N ARG A 125 -8.75 -5.75 15.33
CA ARG A 125 -7.72 -5.99 16.34
C ARG A 125 -8.19 -5.53 17.71
N ILE A 126 -8.84 -4.38 17.78
CA ILE A 126 -9.36 -3.81 19.02
C ILE A 126 -10.55 -4.62 19.53
N ALA A 127 -11.45 -5.09 18.67
CA ALA A 127 -12.56 -5.98 19.02
C ALA A 127 -12.06 -7.29 19.62
N LYS A 128 -11.05 -7.92 19.00
CA LYS A 128 -10.40 -9.13 19.55
C LYS A 128 -9.78 -8.85 20.93
N LEU A 129 -9.09 -7.71 21.08
CA LEU A 129 -8.51 -7.31 22.36
C LEU A 129 -9.59 -7.06 23.43
N ALA A 130 -10.71 -6.44 23.04
CA ALA A 130 -11.84 -6.18 23.92
C ALA A 130 -12.47 -7.49 24.40
N SER A 131 -12.75 -8.42 23.50
CA SER A 131 -13.28 -9.75 23.84
C SER A 131 -12.35 -10.52 24.78
N ALA A 132 -11.04 -10.44 24.57
CA ALA A 132 -10.07 -11.10 25.44
C ALA A 132 -9.98 -10.48 26.85
N ARG A 133 -10.34 -9.19 26.99
CA ARG A 133 -10.33 -8.45 28.26
C ARG A 133 -11.71 -8.34 28.91
N ALA A 134 -12.73 -8.93 28.30
CA ALA A 134 -14.07 -8.99 28.86
C ALA A 134 -14.07 -9.69 30.23
N PRO A 135 -14.85 -9.20 31.21
CA PRO A 135 -15.02 -9.92 32.47
C PRO A 135 -15.64 -11.30 32.23
N GLN A 136 -15.07 -12.33 32.85
CA GLN A 136 -15.56 -13.71 32.70
C GLN A 136 -17.03 -13.80 33.16
N GLY A 137 -17.87 -14.44 32.34
CA GLY A 137 -19.28 -14.72 32.67
C GLY A 137 -20.29 -13.67 32.20
N GLN A 138 -19.86 -12.56 31.58
CA GLN A 138 -20.78 -11.59 30.98
C GLN A 138 -20.84 -11.76 29.46
N ARG A 139 -22.06 -11.82 28.90
CA ARG A 139 -22.26 -11.68 27.47
C ARG A 139 -21.96 -10.23 27.10
N VAL A 140 -20.81 -10.02 26.49
CA VAL A 140 -20.40 -8.69 26.08
C VAL A 140 -20.99 -8.38 24.71
N ASP A 141 -21.82 -7.35 24.66
CA ASP A 141 -22.27 -6.73 23.43
C ASP A 141 -21.18 -5.76 22.92
N LEU A 142 -20.46 -6.19 21.89
CA LEU A 142 -19.49 -5.39 21.15
C LEU A 142 -20.12 -5.00 19.81
N PRO A 143 -19.94 -3.75 19.36
CA PRO A 143 -20.39 -3.36 18.03
C PRO A 143 -19.64 -4.17 16.96
N GLU A 144 -20.38 -4.54 15.91
CA GLU A 144 -19.83 -5.23 14.74
C GLU A 144 -18.80 -4.35 14.03
N THR A 145 -17.66 -4.92 13.66
CA THR A 145 -16.65 -4.20 12.89
C THR A 145 -17.08 -4.11 11.43
N SER A 146 -17.03 -2.91 10.85
CA SER A 146 -17.52 -2.64 9.49
C SER A 146 -16.41 -2.50 8.46
N TYR A 147 -15.15 -2.54 8.90
CA TYR A 147 -14.00 -2.42 8.03
C TYR A 147 -13.79 -3.70 7.21
N THR A 148 -13.74 -3.57 5.89
CA THR A 148 -13.20 -4.61 5.01
C THR A 148 -12.25 -3.95 4.01
N ALA A 149 -11.06 -4.52 3.83
CA ALA A 149 -10.11 -4.00 2.84
C ALA A 149 -10.71 -3.99 1.42
N ALA A 150 -11.57 -4.97 1.12
CA ALA A 150 -12.32 -5.06 -0.13
C ALA A 150 -13.30 -3.88 -0.35
N ARG A 151 -13.85 -3.28 0.72
CA ARG A 151 -14.75 -2.12 0.61
C ARG A 151 -14.01 -0.84 0.19
N ILE A 152 -12.73 -0.71 0.54
CA ILE A 152 -11.88 0.38 0.04
C ILE A 152 -11.60 0.17 -1.45
N GLU A 153 -11.38 -1.07 -1.89
CA GLU A 153 -11.25 -1.40 -3.31
C GLU A 153 -12.56 -1.18 -4.08
N GLU A 154 -13.72 -1.36 -3.45
CA GLU A 154 -15.04 -1.14 -4.05
C GLU A 154 -15.37 0.35 -4.29
N LEU A 155 -14.68 1.27 -3.61
CA LEU A 155 -14.72 2.72 -3.89
C LEU A 155 -13.84 3.12 -5.08
N SER A 156 -13.05 2.20 -5.63
CA SER A 156 -12.38 2.42 -6.91
C SER A 156 -13.44 2.37 -8.00
N GLU A 157 -13.45 3.34 -8.92
CA GLU A 157 -14.29 3.30 -10.12
C GLU A 157 -14.33 1.88 -10.70
N PRO A 158 -15.51 1.31 -11.01
CA PRO A 158 -15.63 -0.04 -11.55
C PRO A 158 -14.76 -0.15 -12.82
N GLY A 159 -13.59 -0.78 -12.67
CA GLY A 159 -12.55 -0.82 -13.71
C GLY A 159 -11.11 -0.61 -13.21
N MET A 160 -10.93 -0.04 -12.01
CA MET A 160 -9.63 0.20 -11.35
C MET A 160 -9.24 -0.87 -10.31
N ALA A 161 -10.00 -1.97 -10.20
CA ALA A 161 -9.50 -3.14 -9.49
C ALA A 161 -8.22 -3.62 -10.20
N GLY A 162 -7.10 -3.64 -9.49
CA GLY A 162 -5.83 -4.09 -10.03
C GLY A 162 -6.01 -5.47 -10.66
N ARG A 163 -6.09 -5.51 -12.01
CA ARG A 163 -6.22 -6.78 -12.71
C ARG A 163 -4.94 -7.55 -12.40
N ILE A 164 -5.06 -8.64 -11.63
CA ILE A 164 -3.95 -9.56 -11.43
C ILE A 164 -3.51 -9.99 -12.83
N TYR A 165 -2.33 -9.53 -13.26
CA TYR A 165 -1.80 -9.85 -14.58
C TYR A 165 -1.63 -11.37 -14.66
N LYS A 166 -2.54 -12.03 -15.37
CA LYS A 166 -2.45 -13.44 -15.71
C LYS A 166 -1.81 -13.53 -17.09
N PRO A 167 -0.51 -13.85 -17.20
CA PRO A 167 0.12 -13.99 -18.51
C PRO A 167 -0.59 -15.11 -19.28
N ALA A 168 -0.97 -14.84 -20.53
CA ALA A 168 -1.60 -15.83 -21.40
C ALA A 168 -0.64 -16.96 -21.81
N LEU A 169 0.67 -16.70 -21.72
CA LEU A 169 1.74 -17.63 -22.09
C LEU A 169 2.35 -18.26 -20.84
N LYS A 170 2.37 -19.59 -20.80
CA LYS A 170 3.18 -20.34 -19.82
C LYS A 170 4.62 -20.37 -20.31
N ARG A 171 5.56 -20.01 -19.43
CA ARG A 171 7.00 -20.17 -19.71
C ARG A 171 7.32 -21.64 -19.94
N THR A 172 8.15 -21.93 -20.93
CA THR A 172 8.74 -23.27 -21.09
C THR A 172 9.77 -23.54 -19.99
N ASP A 173 10.18 -24.80 -19.84
CA ASP A 173 11.17 -25.17 -18.81
C ASP A 173 12.51 -24.45 -19.00
N ASP A 174 12.95 -24.29 -20.24
CA ASP A 174 14.17 -23.52 -20.58
C ASP A 174 14.03 -22.04 -20.19
N GLN A 175 12.89 -21.43 -20.45
CA GLN A 175 12.62 -20.04 -20.07
C GLN A 175 12.54 -19.85 -18.55
N ASN A 176 12.11 -20.87 -17.80
CA ASN A 176 12.13 -20.86 -16.34
C ASN A 176 13.56 -20.99 -15.79
N ALA A 177 14.41 -21.81 -16.43
CA ALA A 177 15.81 -21.92 -16.08
C ALA A 177 16.56 -20.60 -16.31
N ASP A 178 16.33 -19.94 -17.45
CA ASP A 178 16.91 -18.63 -17.78
C ASP A 178 16.46 -17.54 -16.80
N ALA A 179 15.17 -17.49 -16.47
CA ALA A 179 14.64 -16.55 -15.49
C ALA A 179 15.25 -16.77 -14.09
N THR A 180 15.46 -18.04 -13.71
CA THR A 180 16.08 -18.40 -12.42
C THR A 180 17.55 -17.98 -12.39
N ALA A 181 18.28 -18.20 -13.48
CA ALA A 181 19.67 -17.77 -13.62
C ALA A 181 19.81 -16.24 -13.55
N MET A 182 18.89 -15.50 -14.17
CA MET A 182 18.83 -14.04 -14.10
C MET A 182 18.52 -13.53 -12.68
N ILE A 183 17.58 -14.15 -11.97
CA ILE A 183 17.29 -13.77 -10.57
C ILE A 183 18.50 -14.05 -9.68
N ALA A 184 19.21 -15.16 -9.90
CA ALA A 184 20.41 -15.51 -9.16
C ALA A 184 21.57 -14.52 -9.41
N SER A 185 21.73 -14.02 -10.65
CA SER A 185 22.76 -13.03 -10.96
C SER A 185 22.48 -11.66 -10.32
N ILE A 186 21.21 -11.22 -10.32
CA ILE A 186 20.78 -9.98 -9.66
C ILE A 186 20.99 -10.06 -8.14
N ARG A 187 20.63 -11.18 -7.51
CA ARG A 187 20.87 -11.35 -6.06
C ARG A 187 22.35 -11.31 -5.71
N ARG A 188 23.19 -11.90 -6.57
CA ARG A 188 24.65 -11.91 -6.39
C ARG A 188 25.25 -10.51 -6.53
N SER A 189 24.70 -9.65 -7.39
CA SER A 189 25.20 -8.28 -7.56
C SER A 189 24.71 -7.29 -6.49
N ILE A 190 23.68 -7.64 -5.72
CA ILE A 190 23.13 -6.80 -4.64
C ILE A 190 23.80 -7.10 -3.29
N GLN A 191 24.41 -8.27 -3.11
CA GLN A 191 25.23 -8.56 -1.93
C GLN A 191 26.67 -8.06 -2.14
N ILE A 192 26.88 -6.77 -1.89
CA ILE A 192 28.18 -6.15 -1.59
C ILE A 192 28.07 -5.51 -0.21
#